data_AF-A0A6L7WJ23-F1
#
_entry.id   AF-A0A6L7WJ23-F1
#
_cell.length_a   1.000
_cell.length_b   1.000
_cell.length_c   1.000
_cell.angle_alpha   90.00
_cell.angle_beta   90.00
_cell.angle_gamma   90.00
#
_symmetry.space_group_name_H-M   'P 1'
#
loop_
_entity.id
_entity.type
_entity.pdbx_description
1 polymer ?
#
loop_
_entity_poly.entity_id
_entity_poly.type
_entity_poly.pdbx_seq_one_letter_code
_entity_poly.pdbx_strand_id
1 'polypeptide(L)'
;MTISREVLRAKLDESLATRARRLTRRDVRLPAIPGKAFAIIGVRRSGKTSFLAQCRAARVHGGAPSESQLLLLLEDERLAGLTVADIGWLIEEHTRRFPGLHTGDGVTLYLDEVQLVPGWEGLVRRLMDTGGIEVFVTGSSARLLSREVATSLRGRAMEVLV
;
A
#
# COMPACT_ATOMS: atom_id res chain seq x y z
N MET A 1 -18.62 12.67 -6.16
CA MET A 1 -19.18 12.28 -4.86
C MET A 1 -18.03 12.25 -3.87
N THR A 2 -18.18 12.88 -2.71
CA THR A 2 -17.15 12.84 -1.65
C THR A 2 -17.39 11.60 -0.81
N ILE A 3 -16.37 10.75 -0.64
CA ILE A 3 -16.47 9.58 0.22
C ILE A 3 -16.67 10.02 1.67
N SER A 4 -17.60 9.38 2.38
CA SER A 4 -17.85 9.68 3.79
C SER A 4 -16.63 9.34 4.66
N ARG A 5 -16.33 10.20 5.65
CA ARG A 5 -15.29 9.92 6.64
C ARG A 5 -15.59 8.67 7.47
N GLU A 6 -16.85 8.29 7.61
CA GLU A 6 -17.24 7.04 8.29
C GLU A 6 -16.75 5.81 7.52
N VAL A 7 -16.89 5.81 6.19
CA VAL A 7 -16.39 4.73 5.33
C VAL A 7 -14.88 4.62 5.45
N LEU A 8 -14.17 5.75 5.43
CA LEU A 8 -12.72 5.76 5.60
C LEU A 8 -12.30 5.21 6.97
N ARG A 9 -12.95 5.64 8.07
CA ARG A 9 -12.66 5.06 9.40
C ARG A 9 -12.93 3.56 9.43
N ALA A 10 -14.04 3.10 8.85
CA ALA A 10 -14.34 1.67 8.77
C ALA A 10 -13.25 0.90 8.01
N LYS A 11 -12.73 1.43 6.89
CA LYS A 11 -11.62 0.80 6.15
C LYS A 11 -10.31 0.78 6.96
N LEU A 12 -10.03 1.85 7.71
CA LEU A 12 -8.89 1.87 8.62
C LEU A 12 -9.02 0.79 9.70
N ASP A 13 -10.19 0.67 10.33
CA ASP A 13 -10.47 -0.33 11.35
C ASP A 13 -10.39 -1.76 10.79
N GLU A 14 -10.93 -1.99 9.59
CA GLU A 14 -10.80 -3.27 8.87
C GLU A 14 -9.33 -3.64 8.63
N SER A 15 -8.50 -2.69 8.20
CA SER A 15 -7.07 -2.93 8.01
C SER A 15 -6.38 -3.30 9.33
N LEU A 16 -6.65 -2.55 10.41
CA LEU A 16 -6.05 -2.79 11.72
C LEU A 16 -6.49 -4.14 12.31
N ALA A 17 -7.74 -4.55 12.08
CA ALA A 17 -8.28 -5.82 12.53
C ALA A 17 -7.83 -7.02 11.67
N THR A 18 -7.33 -6.79 10.45
CA THR A 18 -6.98 -7.86 9.51
C THR A 18 -5.82 -8.71 10.05
N ARG A 19 -6.09 -9.98 10.35
CA ARG A 19 -5.06 -10.93 10.79
C ARG A 19 -4.39 -11.63 9.61
N ALA A 20 -3.14 -12.05 9.81
CA ALA A 20 -2.42 -12.84 8.82
C ALA A 20 -3.17 -14.16 8.53
N ARG A 21 -3.43 -14.43 7.25
CA ARG A 21 -3.98 -15.71 6.79
C ARG A 21 -2.82 -16.62 6.38
N ARG A 22 -2.92 -17.92 6.66
CA ARG A 22 -2.00 -18.92 6.09
C ARG A 22 -2.27 -19.02 4.59
N LEU A 23 -1.33 -18.55 3.78
CA LEU A 23 -1.37 -18.58 2.32
C LEU A 23 -0.18 -19.39 1.81
N THR A 24 -0.35 -20.15 0.74
CA THR A 24 0.77 -20.84 0.07
C THR A 24 1.84 -19.84 -0.34
N ARG A 25 3.06 -19.99 0.21
CA ARG A 25 4.17 -19.07 -0.03
C ARG A 25 4.47 -18.95 -1.52
N ARG A 26 4.51 -17.73 -2.04
CA ARG A 26 4.91 -17.46 -3.42
C ARG A 26 6.43 -17.47 -3.56
N ASP A 27 6.92 -17.96 -4.68
CA ASP A 27 8.34 -17.91 -5.04
C ASP A 27 8.68 -16.56 -5.69
N VAL A 28 8.46 -15.48 -4.94
CA VAL A 28 8.73 -14.10 -5.35
C VAL A 28 9.55 -13.44 -4.26
N ARG A 29 10.61 -12.73 -4.65
CA ARG A 29 11.51 -12.04 -3.72
C ARG A 29 11.37 -10.54 -3.85
N LEU A 30 11.32 -9.86 -2.70
CA LEU A 30 11.43 -8.41 -2.63
C LEU A 30 12.90 -8.01 -2.79
N PRO A 31 13.22 -7.03 -3.66
CA PRO A 31 14.55 -6.44 -3.73
C PRO A 31 14.93 -5.81 -2.39
N ALA A 32 16.13 -6.07 -1.89
CA ALA A 32 16.65 -5.48 -0.66
C ALA A 32 17.26 -4.09 -0.93
N ILE A 33 16.45 -3.16 -1.47
CA ILE A 33 16.88 -1.80 -1.81
C ILE A 33 16.13 -0.81 -0.91
N PRO A 34 16.81 -0.14 0.03
CA PRO A 34 16.16 0.78 0.96
C PRO A 34 15.67 2.04 0.24
N GLY A 35 14.66 2.68 0.82
CA GLY A 35 14.11 3.95 0.31
C GLY A 35 13.43 3.83 -1.05
N LYS A 36 12.96 2.64 -1.42
CA LYS A 36 12.18 2.40 -2.63
C LYS A 36 10.77 1.99 -2.29
N ALA A 37 9.81 2.47 -3.09
CA ALA A 37 8.49 1.86 -3.12
C ALA A 37 8.56 0.52 -3.85
N PHE A 38 7.73 -0.44 -3.49
CA PHE A 38 7.64 -1.73 -4.17
C PHE A 38 6.38 -1.79 -5.03
N ALA A 39 6.57 -1.83 -6.34
CA ALA A 39 5.49 -1.96 -7.32
C ALA A 39 5.30 -3.44 -7.68
N ILE A 40 4.32 -4.07 -7.05
CA ILE A 40 3.96 -5.47 -7.31
C ILE A 40 3.04 -5.52 -8.53
N ILE A 41 3.59 -6.03 -9.63
CA ILE A 41 2.95 -6.05 -10.94
C ILE A 41 2.71 -7.49 -11.38
N GLY A 42 1.68 -7.69 -12.19
CA GLY A 42 1.31 -9.02 -12.66
C GLY A 42 -0.03 -9.02 -13.36
N VAL A 43 -0.28 -10.07 -14.15
CA VAL A 43 -1.55 -10.27 -14.84
C VAL A 43 -2.71 -10.44 -13.86
N ARG A 44 -3.95 -10.27 -14.33
CA ARG A 44 -5.14 -10.48 -13.51
C ARG A 44 -5.16 -11.92 -12.97
N ARG A 45 -5.51 -12.09 -11.70
CA ARG A 45 -5.48 -13.38 -10.96
C ARG A 45 -4.08 -13.98 -10.77
N SER A 46 -2.98 -13.24 -10.99
CA SER A 46 -1.64 -13.75 -10.64
C SER A 46 -1.39 -13.81 -9.14
N GLY A 47 -2.24 -13.18 -8.31
CA GLY A 47 -2.20 -13.26 -6.84
C GLY A 47 -1.34 -12.22 -6.14
N LYS A 48 -1.26 -11.02 -6.73
CA LYS A 48 -0.63 -9.82 -6.16
C LYS A 48 -1.14 -9.49 -4.75
N THR A 49 -2.45 -9.43 -4.55
CA THR A 49 -3.07 -9.19 -3.22
C THR A 49 -2.64 -10.25 -2.19
N SER A 50 -2.54 -11.52 -2.62
CA SER A 50 -2.02 -12.59 -1.76
C SER A 50 -0.55 -12.37 -1.40
N PHE A 51 0.27 -11.90 -2.35
CA PHE A 51 1.67 -11.56 -2.11
C PHE A 51 1.82 -10.35 -1.17
N LEU A 52 1.02 -9.30 -1.32
CA LEU A 52 0.96 -8.18 -0.34
C LEU A 52 0.66 -8.70 1.06
N ALA A 53 -0.37 -9.54 1.20
CA ALA A 53 -0.75 -10.13 2.48
C ALA A 53 0.39 -10.97 3.09
N GLN A 54 1.17 -11.67 2.26
CA GLN A 54 2.37 -12.40 2.70
C GLN A 54 3.49 -11.47 3.16
N CYS A 55 3.74 -10.36 2.46
CA CYS A 55 4.73 -9.37 2.85
C CYS A 55 4.36 -8.74 4.21
N ARG A 56 3.08 -8.34 4.36
CA ARG A 56 2.52 -7.84 5.61
C ARG A 56 2.68 -8.86 6.75
N ALA A 57 2.27 -10.11 6.50
CA ALA A 57 2.41 -11.17 7.50
C ALA A 57 3.87 -11.38 7.89
N ALA A 58 4.80 -11.40 6.93
CA ALA A 58 6.22 -11.59 7.22
C ALA A 58 6.79 -10.48 8.12
N ARG A 59 6.42 -9.21 7.90
CA ARG A 59 6.83 -8.09 8.76
C ARG A 59 6.29 -8.24 10.19
N VAL A 60 5.00 -8.57 10.33
CA VAL A 60 4.40 -8.80 11.66
C VAL A 60 5.06 -9.97 12.40
N HIS A 61 5.31 -11.09 11.71
CA HIS A 61 6.03 -12.22 12.32
C HIS A 61 7.49 -11.89 12.66
N GLY A 62 8.09 -10.93 11.95
CA GLY A 62 9.40 -10.38 12.25
C GLY A 62 9.44 -9.39 13.42
N GLY A 63 8.30 -9.14 14.09
CA GLY A 63 8.21 -8.27 15.26
C GLY A 63 7.71 -6.85 14.98
N ALA A 64 7.36 -6.51 13.73
CA ALA A 64 6.73 -5.23 13.45
C ALA A 64 5.33 -5.16 14.12
N PRO A 65 4.96 -4.04 14.76
CA PRO A 65 3.62 -3.86 15.33
C PRO A 65 2.55 -4.07 14.26
N SER A 66 1.44 -4.74 14.57
CA SER A 66 0.40 -5.00 13.57
C SER A 66 -0.25 -3.70 13.06
N GLU A 67 -0.32 -2.71 13.93
CA GLU A 67 -0.83 -1.36 13.71
C GLU A 67 0.06 -0.56 12.75
N SER A 68 1.34 -0.92 12.62
CA SER A 68 2.25 -0.31 11.64
C SER A 68 2.01 -0.79 10.21
N GLN A 69 1.20 -1.82 10.00
CA GLN A 69 1.08 -2.51 8.72
C GLN A 69 -0.29 -2.25 8.08
N LEU A 70 -0.44 -1.08 7.45
CA LEU A 70 -1.70 -0.57 6.93
C LEU A 70 -1.96 -1.07 5.51
N LEU A 71 -2.95 -1.96 5.32
CA LEU A 71 -3.34 -2.53 4.03
C LEU A 71 -4.69 -1.97 3.58
N LEU A 72 -4.70 -1.25 2.46
CA LEU A 72 -5.89 -0.69 1.85
C LEU A 72 -6.21 -1.43 0.55
N LEU A 73 -7.37 -2.09 0.51
CA LEU A 73 -7.91 -2.75 -0.68
C LEU A 73 -8.81 -1.75 -1.43
N LEU A 74 -8.31 -1.17 -2.53
CA LEU A 74 -8.95 -0.03 -3.19
C LEU A 74 -10.08 -0.44 -4.16
N GLU A 75 -10.20 -1.73 -4.49
CA GLU A 75 -11.30 -2.28 -5.30
C GLU A 75 -12.66 -2.33 -4.57
N ASP A 76 -12.69 -2.03 -3.27
CA ASP A 76 -13.93 -1.99 -2.47
C ASP A 76 -14.92 -0.97 -3.06
N GLU A 77 -16.14 -1.40 -3.38
CA GLU A 77 -17.17 -0.55 -4.00
C GLU A 77 -17.53 0.67 -3.15
N ARG A 78 -17.38 0.58 -1.82
CA ARG A 78 -17.61 1.71 -0.89
C ARG A 78 -16.57 2.82 -1.08
N LEU A 79 -15.45 2.52 -1.73
CA LEU A 79 -14.37 3.44 -2.06
C LEU A 79 -14.48 3.98 -3.50
N ALA A 80 -15.62 3.79 -4.18
CA ALA A 80 -15.83 4.36 -5.50
C ALA A 80 -15.62 5.89 -5.49
N GLY A 81 -14.71 6.37 -6.36
CA GLY A 81 -14.36 7.79 -6.44
C GLY A 81 -13.31 8.26 -5.43
N LEU A 82 -12.56 7.34 -4.80
CA LEU A 82 -11.51 7.67 -3.85
C LEU A 82 -10.44 8.58 -4.46
N THR A 83 -10.06 9.61 -3.71
CA THR A 83 -9.03 10.56 -4.10
C THR A 83 -7.75 10.39 -3.29
N VAL A 84 -6.64 10.96 -3.77
CA VAL A 84 -5.39 11.03 -3.00
C VAL A 84 -5.53 11.83 -1.69
N ALA A 85 -6.49 12.76 -1.62
CA ALA A 85 -6.78 13.52 -0.40
C ALA A 85 -7.43 12.64 0.66
N ASP A 86 -8.25 11.67 0.26
CA ASP A 86 -8.89 10.72 1.17
C ASP A 86 -7.88 9.72 1.74
N ILE A 87 -6.94 9.24 0.91
CA ILE A 87 -5.82 8.41 1.39
C ILE A 87 -4.92 9.23 2.32
N GLY A 88 -4.64 10.50 2.00
CA GLY A 88 -3.91 11.39 2.88
C GLY A 88 -4.59 11.51 4.25
N TRP A 89 -5.89 11.75 4.26
CA TRP A 89 -6.67 11.81 5.51
C TRP A 89 -6.66 10.50 6.30
N LEU A 90 -6.73 9.35 5.63
CA LEU A 90 -6.60 8.02 6.27
C LEU A 90 -5.26 7.86 6.99
N ILE A 91 -4.17 8.30 6.37
CA ILE A 91 -2.81 8.26 6.94
C ILE A 91 -2.71 9.20 8.14
N GLU A 92 -3.26 10.41 8.05
CA GLU A 92 -3.30 11.35 9.18
C GLU A 92 -4.14 10.82 10.34
N GLU A 93 -5.28 10.18 10.06
CA GLU A 93 -6.12 9.57 11.06
C GLU A 93 -5.42 8.41 11.76
N HIS A 94 -4.71 7.57 11.00
CA HIS A 94 -3.84 6.52 11.55
C HIS A 94 -2.75 7.13 12.45
N THR A 95 -2.10 8.20 11.99
CA THR A 95 -1.07 8.93 12.77
C THR A 95 -1.62 9.46 14.08
N ARG A 96 -2.83 10.04 14.08
CA ARG A 96 -3.49 10.54 15.29
C ARG A 96 -3.78 9.43 16.30
N ARG A 97 -4.14 8.24 15.84
CA ARG A 97 -4.44 7.08 16.71
C ARG A 97 -3.17 6.43 17.25
N PHE A 98 -2.08 6.47 16.49
CA PHE A 98 -0.82 5.81 16.82
C PHE A 98 0.39 6.75 16.70
N PRO A 99 0.46 7.83 17.49
CA PRO A 99 1.49 8.87 17.33
C PRO A 99 2.93 8.35 17.52
N GLY A 100 3.12 7.24 18.23
CA GLY A 100 4.44 6.62 18.46
C GLY A 100 4.99 5.80 17.29
N LEU A 101 4.18 5.46 16.29
CA LEU A 101 4.61 4.58 15.18
C LEU A 101 5.38 5.32 14.08
N HIS A 102 5.31 6.65 14.03
CA HIS A 102 5.91 7.46 12.96
C HIS A 102 7.38 7.85 13.23
N THR A 103 8.07 7.10 14.09
CA THR A 103 9.52 7.28 14.33
C THR A 103 10.31 6.27 13.50
N GLY A 104 11.17 6.74 12.58
CA GLY A 104 11.86 5.88 11.61
C GLY A 104 10.93 5.31 10.52
N ASP A 105 11.32 4.22 9.83
CA ASP A 105 10.49 3.50 8.83
C ASP A 105 9.31 2.72 9.45
N GLY A 106 8.77 3.23 10.56
CA GLY A 106 7.89 2.52 11.49
C GLY A 106 6.48 2.26 11.00
N VAL A 107 6.11 2.67 9.77
CA VAL A 107 4.83 2.34 9.13
C VAL A 107 5.06 1.81 7.72
N THR A 108 4.41 0.70 7.37
CA THR A 108 4.35 0.19 6.02
C THR A 108 2.92 0.32 5.47
N LEU A 109 2.78 1.03 4.36
CA LEU A 109 1.52 1.22 3.64
C LEU A 109 1.47 0.27 2.44
N TYR A 110 0.39 -0.51 2.35
CA TYR A 110 0.12 -1.42 1.24
C TYR A 110 -1.15 -0.94 0.53
N LEU A 111 -1.02 -0.49 -0.71
CA LEU A 111 -2.13 -0.01 -1.54
C LEU A 111 -2.40 -1.01 -2.66
N ASP A 112 -3.52 -1.73 -2.58
CA ASP A 112 -3.90 -2.71 -3.59
C ASP A 112 -4.70 -2.04 -4.72
N GLU A 113 -4.32 -2.28 -5.97
CA GLU A 113 -4.98 -1.79 -7.19
C GLU A 113 -4.98 -0.24 -7.29
N VAL A 114 -3.80 0.38 -7.11
CA VAL A 114 -3.62 1.85 -7.07
C VAL A 114 -4.10 2.60 -8.30
N GLN A 115 -4.19 1.94 -9.47
CA GLN A 115 -4.69 2.57 -10.68
C GLN A 115 -6.18 3.00 -10.58
N LEU A 116 -6.89 2.61 -9.53
CA LEU A 116 -8.24 3.08 -9.23
C LEU A 116 -8.26 4.50 -8.66
N VAL A 117 -7.12 5.04 -8.23
CA VAL A 117 -7.01 6.35 -7.58
C VAL A 117 -6.17 7.28 -8.45
N PRO A 118 -6.78 8.21 -9.20
CA PRO A 118 -6.04 9.16 -10.02
C PRO A 118 -5.04 9.99 -9.20
N GLY A 119 -3.81 10.12 -9.70
CA GLY A 119 -2.75 10.91 -9.07
C GLY A 119 -2.01 10.21 -7.92
N TRP A 120 -2.24 8.90 -7.72
CA TRP A 120 -1.60 8.11 -6.67
C TRP A 120 -0.06 8.16 -6.72
N GLU A 121 0.54 8.36 -7.89
CA GLU A 121 1.99 8.44 -8.06
C GLU A 121 2.57 9.64 -7.29
N GLY A 122 1.88 10.78 -7.37
CA GLY A 122 2.26 11.98 -6.64
C GLY A 122 2.15 11.80 -5.13
N LEU A 123 1.13 11.07 -4.67
CA LEU A 123 0.97 10.69 -3.27
C LEU A 123 2.14 9.80 -2.82
N VAL A 124 2.42 8.71 -3.54
CA VAL A 124 3.52 7.79 -3.18
C VAL A 124 4.86 8.51 -3.15
N ARG A 125 5.14 9.35 -4.16
CA ARG A 125 6.35 10.16 -4.20
C ARG A 125 6.46 11.06 -2.96
N ARG A 126 5.38 11.76 -2.59
CA ARG A 126 5.35 12.61 -1.39
C ARG A 126 5.62 11.80 -0.12
N LEU A 127 4.99 10.63 0.03
CA LEU A 127 5.19 9.77 1.21
C LEU A 127 6.66 9.29 1.31
N MET A 128 7.26 8.94 0.18
CA MET A 128 8.67 8.58 0.11
C MET A 128 9.59 9.76 0.44
N ASP A 129 9.29 10.97 -0.06
CA ASP A 129 10.09 12.18 0.19
C ASP A 129 9.99 12.64 1.66
N THR A 130 8.81 12.52 2.28
CA THR A 130 8.62 12.80 3.71
C THR A 130 9.39 11.83 4.60
N GLY A 131 9.58 10.59 4.13
CA GLY A 131 10.23 9.53 4.89
C GLY A 131 9.34 8.93 5.98
N GLY A 132 9.83 7.86 6.60
CA GLY A 132 9.17 7.17 7.70
C GLY A 132 7.96 6.29 7.33
N ILE A 133 7.69 6.16 6.03
CA ILE A 133 6.66 5.26 5.49
C ILE A 133 7.25 4.46 4.33
N GLU A 134 7.27 3.14 4.48
CA GLU A 134 7.56 2.22 3.38
C GLU A 134 6.28 1.96 2.59
N VAL A 135 6.35 1.96 1.26
CA VAL A 135 5.15 1.87 0.41
C VAL A 135 5.22 0.67 -0.52
N PHE A 136 4.16 -0.13 -0.49
CA PHE A 136 3.85 -1.18 -1.45
C PHE A 136 2.63 -0.77 -2.26
N VAL A 137 2.70 -0.95 -3.57
CA VAL A 137 1.57 -0.76 -4.47
C VAL A 137 1.37 -2.00 -5.32
N THR A 138 0.12 -2.33 -5.66
CA THR A 138 -0.17 -3.32 -6.69
C THR A 138 -1.01 -2.74 -7.80
N GLY A 139 -1.03 -3.46 -8.92
CA GLY A 139 -1.93 -3.20 -10.02
C GLY A 139 -1.62 -4.10 -11.20
N SER A 140 -2.54 -4.12 -12.17
CA SER A 140 -2.33 -4.87 -13.40
C SER A 140 -1.19 -4.29 -14.23
N SER A 141 -0.31 -5.17 -14.73
CA SER A 141 0.92 -4.79 -15.44
C SER A 141 0.68 -3.78 -16.57
N ALA A 142 -0.37 -3.92 -17.38
CA ALA A 142 -0.61 -3.02 -18.51
C ALA A 142 -0.91 -1.57 -18.10
N ARG A 143 -1.53 -1.36 -16.92
CA ARG A 143 -1.85 -0.01 -16.41
C ARG A 143 -0.72 0.55 -15.56
N LEU A 144 -0.11 -0.28 -14.72
CA LEU A 144 1.05 0.11 -13.90
C LEU A 144 2.36 0.21 -14.66
N LEU A 145 2.52 -0.43 -15.82
CA LEU A 145 3.71 -0.29 -16.67
C LEU A 145 3.46 0.64 -17.86
N SER A 146 2.26 1.23 -17.94
CA SER A 146 2.03 2.32 -18.85
C SER A 146 3.02 3.45 -18.53
N ARG A 147 3.39 4.25 -19.53
CA ARG A 147 4.47 5.27 -19.47
C ARG A 147 4.43 6.20 -18.24
N GLU A 148 3.30 6.31 -17.54
CA GLU A 148 3.05 7.20 -16.40
C GLU A 148 3.76 6.75 -15.10
N VAL A 149 3.75 5.46 -14.77
CA VAL A 149 4.49 4.93 -13.59
C VAL A 149 5.99 4.92 -13.86
N ALA A 150 6.35 4.54 -15.10
CA ALA A 150 7.73 4.52 -15.57
C ALA A 150 8.36 5.92 -15.70
N THR A 151 7.59 7.01 -15.62
CA THR A 151 8.10 8.39 -15.61
C THR A 151 8.05 9.01 -14.22
N SER A 152 6.93 8.92 -13.51
CA SER A 152 6.72 9.58 -12.20
C SER A 152 7.45 8.91 -11.03
N LEU A 153 7.62 7.58 -11.07
CA LEU A 153 8.29 6.79 -10.02
C LEU A 153 9.64 6.21 -10.47
N ARG A 154 10.18 6.66 -11.61
CA ARG A 154 11.45 6.16 -12.15
C ARG A 154 12.58 6.32 -11.13
N GLY A 155 13.27 5.22 -10.85
CA GLY A 155 14.38 5.19 -9.88
C GLY A 155 13.94 5.36 -8.42
N ARG A 156 12.63 5.45 -8.13
CA ARG A 156 12.05 5.54 -6.78
C ARG A 156 11.23 4.30 -6.45
N ALA A 157 10.61 3.65 -7.43
CA ALA A 157 9.99 2.34 -7.26
C ALA A 157 10.86 1.20 -7.78
N MET A 158 10.74 0.03 -7.15
CA MET A 158 11.27 -1.24 -7.60
C MET A 158 10.12 -2.15 -8.03
N GLU A 159 10.21 -2.66 -9.25
CA GLU A 159 9.25 -3.60 -9.78
C GLU A 159 9.44 -4.99 -9.17
N VAL A 160 8.33 -5.62 -8.82
CA VAL A 160 8.27 -7.01 -8.32
C VAL A 160 7.21 -7.74 -9.13
N LEU A 161 7.65 -8.64 -10.02
CA LEU A 161 6.75 -9.41 -10.88
C LEU A 161 6.15 -10.61 -10.14
N VAL A 162 4.83 -10.74 -10.18
CA VAL A 162 4.02 -11.83 -9.57
C VAL A 162 3.14 -12.51 -10.60
#